data_AF-A0A839UD95-F1
#
_entry.id   AF-A0A839UD95-F1
#
_cell.length_a   1.000
_cell.length_b   1.000
_cell.length_c   1.000
_cell.angle_alpha   90.00
_cell.angle_beta   90.00
_cell.angle_gamma   90.00
#
_symmetry.space_group_name_H-M   'P 1'
#
loop_
_entity.id
_entity.type
_entity.pdbx_description
1 polymer ?
#
loop_
_entity_poly.entity_id
_entity_poly.type
_entity_poly.pdbx_seq_one_letter_code
_entity_poly.pdbx_strand_id
1 'polypeptide(L)'
;MNTARSDLELFADITKLTVSLPPLPPVVRYFDDFTNEMQSLRNFADNPIITLALDGTSHRIDFVAYHHAALVMRHVVVDWLQRLDPHTVTINCRRVHSYISRCGLDSLVYLVAATPFDARAHWNTVVLSRVTAEQSWALRAVLHSLCRLNIGHWTPPAASIIRGLKSPKVDRYRVVRIGDCFLPLDQQAMIVNHIDSMCAALAAEPAAVAGTDLRDVCMLGMSYQYAFRPGQIARVELADVRLFSTGAVHVAVSLIKQRDMNKRIRVTRRVKREWSPLFNELVKRREGGAILPEQGVPPRLFFGLTPHGVSRAIMELTGYLTDEAWSPTDLRHTAAQRLADGGISHAGLTEFMGQTSDRIANVYFDKSPAQAQRINEALAISPIYANVAKIAKTKTIDKAMLLGLPPEKQIGAVPHGIPIAGIGGCDLGQNICMKNPVLSCYTCTRFMPLDDPEIHEEVLDSLRPVVTEFAAASRNNQQSPAYAQLKGTLDAVRRVVEELKSDNEDEE
;
A
#
# COMPACT_ATOMS: atom_id res chain seq x y z
N MET A 1 -35.85 34.59 -4.85
CA MET A 1 -35.08 35.76 -5.29
C MET A 1 -33.79 35.80 -4.50
N ASN A 2 -32.70 35.24 -5.04
CA ASN A 2 -31.37 35.36 -4.43
C ASN A 2 -30.78 36.67 -4.94
N THR A 3 -30.77 37.71 -4.11
CA THR A 3 -29.97 38.89 -4.35
C THR A 3 -28.51 38.46 -4.30
N ALA A 4 -27.87 38.38 -5.47
CA ALA A 4 -26.42 38.35 -5.53
C ALA A 4 -25.94 39.62 -4.82
N ARG A 5 -25.31 39.46 -3.65
CA ARG A 5 -24.69 40.59 -2.95
C ARG A 5 -23.69 41.23 -3.88
N SER A 6 -23.71 42.56 -3.96
CA SER A 6 -22.76 43.28 -4.80
C SER A 6 -21.34 43.15 -4.23
N ASP A 7 -20.33 43.27 -5.08
CA ASP A 7 -18.92 43.19 -4.65
C ASP A 7 -18.58 44.23 -3.58
N LEU A 8 -19.26 45.39 -3.62
CA LEU A 8 -19.16 46.45 -2.61
C LEU A 8 -19.70 46.04 -1.23
N GLU A 9 -20.81 45.28 -1.19
CA GLU A 9 -21.38 44.77 0.06
C GLU A 9 -20.48 43.71 0.68
N LEU A 10 -19.95 42.79 -0.15
CA LEU A 10 -19.01 41.77 0.30
C LEU A 10 -17.72 42.38 0.87
N PHE A 11 -17.21 43.43 0.21
CA PHE A 11 -16.07 44.19 0.69
C PHE A 11 -16.35 44.90 2.03
N ALA A 12 -17.55 45.47 2.21
CA ALA A 12 -17.91 46.10 3.48
C ALA A 12 -18.02 45.08 4.62
N ASP A 13 -18.63 43.93 4.36
CA ASP A 13 -18.83 42.86 5.36
C ASP A 13 -17.50 42.26 5.82
N ILE A 14 -16.60 41.95 4.89
CA ILE A 14 -15.29 41.38 5.24
C ILE A 14 -14.42 42.42 5.97
N THR A 15 -14.50 43.70 5.60
CA THR A 15 -13.79 44.79 6.30
C THR A 15 -14.28 44.87 7.75
N LYS A 16 -15.60 44.89 7.97
CA LYS A 16 -16.18 44.90 9.31
C LYS A 16 -15.75 43.69 10.14
N LEU A 17 -15.71 42.50 9.53
CA LEU A 17 -15.24 41.29 10.16
C LEU A 17 -13.77 41.41 10.57
N THR A 18 -12.89 41.88 9.68
CA THR A 18 -11.46 42.01 9.97
C THR A 18 -11.13 42.97 11.12
N VAL A 19 -11.91 44.04 11.31
CA VAL A 19 -11.72 44.99 12.43
C VAL A 19 -11.95 44.32 13.79
N SER A 20 -12.82 43.31 13.86
CA SER A 20 -13.15 42.59 15.09
C SER A 20 -12.17 41.47 15.45
N LEU A 21 -11.18 41.18 14.59
CA LEU A 21 -10.27 40.07 14.81
C LEU A 21 -9.21 40.40 15.87
N PRO A 22 -8.87 39.44 16.75
CA PRO A 22 -7.77 39.62 17.68
C PRO A 22 -6.44 39.75 16.93
N PRO A 23 -5.40 40.37 17.54
CA PRO A 23 -4.08 40.40 16.91
C PRO A 23 -3.53 38.98 16.72
N LEU A 24 -2.84 38.77 15.59
CA LEU A 24 -2.11 37.53 15.33
C LEU A 24 -0.93 37.38 16.30
N PRO A 25 -0.55 36.15 16.68
CA PRO A 25 0.62 35.93 17.50
C PRO A 25 1.90 36.40 16.76
N PRO A 26 2.87 37.01 17.47
CA PRO A 26 4.10 37.54 16.86
C PRO A 26 5.00 36.43 16.30
N VAL A 27 4.88 35.22 16.86
CA VAL A 27 5.58 34.02 16.41
C VAL A 27 4.61 32.87 16.31
N VAL A 28 4.56 32.24 15.13
CA VAL A 28 3.80 31.00 14.90
C VAL A 28 4.79 29.85 14.83
N ARG A 29 4.57 28.80 15.62
CA ARG A 29 5.44 27.62 15.64
C ARG A 29 4.73 26.42 15.02
N TYR A 30 5.49 25.59 14.33
CA TYR A 30 5.04 24.28 13.86
C TYR A 30 6.17 23.27 14.01
N PHE A 31 5.80 22.00 14.11
CA PHE A 31 6.77 20.92 14.20
C PHE A 31 7.00 20.34 12.80
N ASP A 32 8.25 20.27 12.36
CA ASP A 32 8.65 19.55 11.15
C ASP A 32 9.17 18.16 11.54
N ASP A 33 8.42 17.12 11.18
CA ASP A 33 8.75 15.74 11.52
C ASP A 33 9.89 15.17 10.67
N PHE A 34 10.21 15.78 9.54
CA PHE A 34 11.30 15.36 8.67
C PHE A 34 12.65 15.77 9.27
N THR A 35 12.78 17.02 9.72
CA THR A 35 13.96 17.51 10.46
C THR A 35 13.93 17.15 11.94
N ASN A 36 12.75 16.81 12.49
CA ASN A 36 12.49 16.56 13.90
C ASN A 36 12.76 17.81 14.78
N GLU A 37 12.38 18.97 14.27
CA GLU A 37 12.63 20.28 14.89
C GLU A 37 11.37 21.15 14.96
N MET A 38 11.33 22.03 15.97
CA MET A 38 10.31 23.08 16.06
C MET A 38 10.72 24.28 15.21
N GLN A 39 10.00 24.52 14.13
CA GLN A 39 10.18 25.66 13.26
C GLN A 39 9.38 26.87 13.78
N SER A 40 9.91 28.09 13.56
CA SER A 40 9.29 29.34 14.00
C SER A 40 9.15 30.33 12.85
N LEU A 41 7.93 30.79 12.61
CA LEU A 41 7.60 31.86 11.68
C LEU A 41 7.50 33.18 12.45
N ARG A 42 8.43 34.09 12.20
CA ARG A 42 8.44 35.45 12.78
C ARG A 42 7.79 36.43 11.82
N ASN A 43 7.26 37.54 12.35
CA ASN A 43 6.61 38.60 11.57
C ASN A 43 5.47 38.06 10.69
N PHE A 44 4.73 37.07 11.21
CA PHE A 44 3.70 36.36 10.47
C PHE A 44 2.53 37.28 10.06
N ALA A 45 2.25 38.33 10.82
CA ALA A 45 1.18 39.27 10.51
C ALA A 45 1.51 40.12 9.26
N ASP A 46 2.74 40.60 9.16
CA ASP A 46 3.13 41.65 8.21
C ASP A 46 3.69 41.09 6.90
N ASN A 47 4.17 39.85 6.89
CA ASN A 47 4.80 39.29 5.71
C ASN A 47 3.75 38.82 4.68
N PRO A 48 3.70 39.37 3.45
CA PRO A 48 2.75 38.94 2.42
C PRO A 48 2.93 37.48 1.99
N ILE A 49 4.16 36.94 2.11
CA ILE A 49 4.49 35.58 1.69
C ILE A 49 5.25 34.89 2.81
N ILE A 50 4.70 33.78 3.31
CA ILE A 50 5.39 32.93 4.29
C ILE A 50 5.97 31.70 3.61
N THR A 51 7.07 31.18 4.15
CA THR A 51 7.70 29.95 3.67
C THR A 51 7.70 28.91 4.79
N LEU A 52 7.14 27.74 4.52
CA LEU A 52 7.19 26.57 5.39
C LEU A 52 8.29 25.63 4.88
N ALA A 53 9.20 25.21 5.76
CA ALA A 53 10.18 24.18 5.46
C ALA A 53 9.58 22.81 5.85
N LEU A 54 9.40 21.92 4.88
CA LEU A 54 8.78 20.60 5.05
C LEU A 54 9.44 19.59 4.12
N ASP A 55 9.64 18.37 4.61
CA ASP A 55 10.14 17.26 3.78
C ASP A 55 11.48 17.58 3.08
N GLY A 56 12.30 18.45 3.67
CA GLY A 56 13.57 18.92 3.08
C GLY A 56 13.40 19.99 2.00
N THR A 57 12.19 20.52 1.82
CA THR A 57 11.84 21.51 0.78
C THR A 57 11.13 22.72 1.35
N SER A 58 11.11 23.82 0.59
CA SER A 58 10.44 25.07 0.99
C SER A 58 9.12 25.25 0.23
N HIS A 59 8.04 25.49 0.96
CA HIS A 59 6.70 25.72 0.44
C HIS A 59 6.23 27.14 0.74
N ARG A 60 5.87 27.88 -0.31
CA ARG A 60 5.38 29.25 -0.20
C ARG A 60 3.87 29.30 -0.03
N ILE A 61 3.39 30.08 0.94
CA ILE A 61 2.00 30.46 1.08
C ILE A 61 1.92 31.97 0.86
N ASP A 62 1.19 32.37 -0.17
CA ASP A 62 1.07 33.75 -0.62
C ASP A 62 -0.27 34.33 -0.17
N PHE A 63 -0.26 35.28 0.76
CA PHE A 63 -1.50 35.87 1.26
C PHE A 63 -2.05 36.98 0.35
N VAL A 64 -1.29 37.45 -0.64
CA VAL A 64 -1.72 38.51 -1.56
C VAL A 64 -2.94 38.06 -2.38
N ALA A 65 -2.98 36.77 -2.75
CA ALA A 65 -4.09 36.18 -3.50
C ALA A 65 -5.45 36.24 -2.78
N TYR A 66 -5.46 36.41 -1.45
CA TYR A 66 -6.69 36.53 -0.66
C TYR A 66 -7.21 37.96 -0.56
N HIS A 67 -6.42 38.96 -0.99
CA HIS A 67 -6.78 40.37 -0.97
C HIS A 67 -7.38 40.80 0.39
N HIS A 68 -8.60 41.34 0.43
CA HIS A 68 -9.28 41.77 1.66
C HIS A 68 -9.63 40.60 2.62
N ALA A 69 -9.59 39.34 2.18
CA ALA A 69 -9.74 38.18 3.05
C ALA A 69 -8.41 37.68 3.66
N ALA A 70 -7.27 38.34 3.35
CA ALA A 70 -5.95 37.88 3.78
C ALA A 70 -5.82 37.76 5.31
N LEU A 71 -6.32 38.73 6.08
CA LEU A 71 -6.24 38.68 7.54
C LEU A 71 -7.02 37.48 8.10
N VAL A 72 -8.23 37.23 7.61
CA VAL A 72 -9.02 36.05 8.00
C VAL A 72 -8.26 34.77 7.68
N MET A 73 -7.71 34.68 6.47
CA MET A 73 -6.95 33.50 6.04
C MET A 73 -5.68 33.29 6.86
N ARG A 74 -5.02 34.35 7.34
CA ARG A 74 -3.90 34.24 8.29
C ARG A 74 -4.34 33.56 9.58
N HIS A 75 -5.47 33.96 10.18
CA HIS A 75 -6.00 33.29 11.38
C HIS A 75 -6.33 31.82 11.11
N VAL A 76 -6.90 31.51 9.94
CA VAL A 76 -7.19 30.13 9.53
C VAL A 76 -5.90 29.31 9.41
N VAL A 77 -4.84 29.87 8.80
CA VAL A 77 -3.54 29.19 8.69
C VAL A 77 -2.89 28.98 10.05
N VAL A 78 -3.01 29.93 10.98
CA VAL A 78 -2.52 29.74 12.36
C VAL A 78 -3.26 28.60 13.06
N ASP A 79 -4.59 28.54 12.98
CA ASP A 79 -5.37 27.43 13.55
C ASP A 79 -5.00 26.09 12.91
N TRP A 80 -4.74 26.08 11.60
CA TRP A 80 -4.26 24.90 10.90
C TRP A 80 -2.88 24.45 11.36
N LEU A 81 -1.89 25.34 11.47
CA LEU A 81 -0.54 25.00 11.92
C LEU A 81 -0.49 24.47 13.35
N GLN A 82 -1.46 24.85 14.20
CA GLN A 82 -1.57 24.35 15.57
C GLN A 82 -2.19 22.96 15.68
N ARG A 83 -2.89 22.48 14.64
CA ARG A 83 -3.76 21.29 14.74
C ARG A 83 -3.48 20.23 13.68
N LEU A 84 -2.98 20.64 12.53
CA LEU A 84 -2.78 19.81 11.37
C LEU A 84 -1.30 19.62 11.12
N ASP A 85 -0.98 18.49 10.49
CA ASP A 85 0.31 18.31 9.88
C ASP A 85 0.59 19.44 8.86
N PRO A 86 1.78 20.08 8.87
CA PRO A 86 2.06 21.20 7.99
C PRO A 86 1.92 20.88 6.49
N HIS A 87 2.14 19.63 6.08
CA HIS A 87 1.89 19.20 4.70
C HIS A 87 0.40 19.30 4.35
N THR A 88 -0.49 19.04 5.30
CA THR A 88 -1.93 19.26 5.12
C THR A 88 -2.26 20.74 4.99
N VAL A 89 -1.56 21.60 5.74
CA VAL A 89 -1.71 23.06 5.67
C VAL A 89 -1.33 23.59 4.29
N THR A 90 -0.19 23.17 3.74
CA THR A 90 0.26 23.58 2.40
C THR A 90 -0.70 23.08 1.32
N ILE A 91 -1.17 21.84 1.41
CA ILE A 91 -2.20 21.31 0.50
C ILE A 91 -3.45 22.17 0.56
N ASN A 92 -4.01 22.44 1.75
CA ASN A 92 -5.22 23.22 1.89
C ASN A 92 -5.05 24.62 1.30
N CYS A 93 -3.96 25.32 1.62
CA CYS A 93 -3.67 26.65 1.05
C CYS A 93 -3.63 26.61 -0.48
N ARG A 94 -2.90 25.65 -1.06
CA ARG A 94 -2.81 25.46 -2.52
C ARG A 94 -4.17 25.19 -3.15
N ARG A 95 -5.03 24.37 -2.51
CA ARG A 95 -6.37 24.07 -3.01
C ARG A 95 -7.31 25.27 -2.91
N VAL A 96 -7.22 26.08 -1.85
CA VAL A 96 -7.99 27.33 -1.77
C VAL A 96 -7.50 28.32 -2.85
N HIS A 97 -6.20 28.50 -3.05
CA HIS A 97 -5.67 29.32 -4.15
C HIS A 97 -6.17 28.86 -5.51
N SER A 98 -6.06 27.57 -5.80
CA SER A 98 -6.56 26.97 -7.03
C SER A 98 -8.06 27.22 -7.23
N TYR A 99 -8.84 27.25 -6.15
CA TYR A 99 -10.25 27.61 -6.22
C TYR A 99 -10.44 29.10 -6.56
N ILE A 100 -9.73 30.01 -5.88
CA ILE A 100 -9.79 31.47 -6.13
C ILE A 100 -9.41 31.78 -7.58
N SER A 101 -8.30 31.22 -8.07
CA SER A 101 -7.84 31.45 -9.45
C SER A 101 -8.84 31.00 -10.51
N ARG A 102 -9.69 30.01 -10.20
CA ARG A 102 -10.68 29.48 -11.14
C ARG A 102 -12.07 30.10 -10.99
N CYS A 103 -12.48 30.38 -9.76
CA CYS A 103 -13.86 30.72 -9.42
C CYS A 103 -14.04 32.18 -8.99
N GLY A 104 -12.95 32.94 -8.85
CA GLY A 104 -12.96 34.29 -8.29
C GLY A 104 -12.86 34.30 -6.76
N LEU A 105 -12.42 35.43 -6.22
CA LEU A 105 -12.28 35.64 -4.78
C LEU A 105 -13.65 35.81 -4.08
N ASP A 106 -14.62 36.42 -4.75
CA ASP A 106 -15.90 36.82 -4.15
C ASP A 106 -16.68 35.64 -3.58
N SER A 107 -16.58 34.47 -4.22
CA SER A 107 -17.21 33.26 -3.73
C SER A 107 -16.62 32.80 -2.39
N LEU A 108 -15.30 32.92 -2.19
CA LEU A 108 -14.68 32.64 -0.89
C LEU A 108 -15.10 33.67 0.14
N VAL A 109 -15.11 34.94 -0.23
CA VAL A 109 -15.46 36.06 0.66
C VAL A 109 -16.91 35.94 1.12
N TYR A 110 -17.83 35.61 0.22
CA TYR A 110 -19.22 35.32 0.55
C TYR A 110 -19.31 34.18 1.57
N LEU A 111 -18.61 33.07 1.34
CA LEU A 111 -18.61 31.94 2.29
C LEU A 111 -18.08 32.34 3.68
N VAL A 112 -17.09 33.22 3.75
CA VAL A 112 -16.48 33.68 5.00
C VAL A 112 -17.42 34.65 5.75
N ALA A 113 -18.01 35.60 5.03
CA ALA A 113 -18.75 36.72 5.61
C ALA A 113 -20.24 36.45 5.83
N ALA A 114 -20.85 35.52 5.09
CA ALA A 114 -22.28 35.25 5.17
C ALA A 114 -22.67 34.45 6.43
N THR A 115 -23.97 34.43 6.74
CA THR A 115 -24.50 33.53 7.77
C THR A 115 -24.32 32.06 7.35
N PRO A 116 -24.25 31.09 8.29
CA PRO A 116 -24.13 29.68 7.92
C PRO A 116 -25.23 29.16 6.98
N PHE A 117 -26.44 29.70 7.06
CA PHE A 117 -27.55 29.33 6.18
C PHE A 117 -27.37 29.89 4.76
N ASP A 118 -26.99 31.15 4.64
CA ASP A 118 -26.73 31.79 3.35
C ASP A 118 -25.50 31.18 2.67
N ALA A 119 -24.44 30.91 3.43
CA ALA A 119 -23.25 30.21 2.94
C ALA A 119 -23.60 28.80 2.43
N ARG A 120 -24.53 28.08 3.07
CA ARG A 120 -25.03 26.79 2.57
C ARG A 120 -25.82 26.95 1.28
N ALA A 121 -26.65 28.00 1.17
CA ALA A 121 -27.39 28.28 -0.05
C ALA A 121 -26.42 28.55 -1.21
N HIS A 122 -25.46 29.48 -1.02
CA HIS A 122 -24.39 29.77 -1.98
C HIS A 122 -23.54 28.55 -2.33
N TRP A 123 -23.25 27.70 -1.34
CA TRP A 123 -22.54 26.45 -1.58
C TRP A 123 -23.28 25.57 -2.60
N ASN A 124 -24.59 25.39 -2.42
CA ASN A 124 -25.38 24.51 -3.27
C ASN A 124 -25.63 25.09 -4.67
N THR A 125 -25.78 26.42 -4.79
CA THR A 125 -26.12 27.08 -6.05
C THR A 125 -24.90 27.47 -6.89
N VAL A 126 -23.79 27.85 -6.25
CA VAL A 126 -22.60 28.40 -6.92
C VAL A 126 -21.37 27.52 -6.74
N VAL A 127 -21.03 27.15 -5.51
CA VAL A 127 -19.76 26.46 -5.23
C VAL A 127 -19.76 25.04 -5.79
N LEU A 128 -20.83 24.28 -5.56
CA LEU A 128 -20.89 22.85 -5.86
C LEU A 128 -20.71 22.53 -7.36
N SER A 129 -21.21 23.39 -8.25
CA SER A 129 -21.08 23.22 -9.70
C SER A 129 -19.69 23.53 -10.24
N ARG A 130 -18.88 24.27 -9.47
CA ARG A 130 -17.57 24.80 -9.90
C ARG A 130 -16.40 24.25 -9.12
N VAL A 131 -16.60 23.54 -8.02
CA VAL A 131 -15.54 23.10 -7.11
C VAL A 131 -15.07 21.68 -7.47
N THR A 132 -13.76 21.40 -7.37
CA THR A 132 -13.30 20.00 -7.34
C THR A 132 -13.50 19.41 -5.94
N ALA A 133 -13.43 18.08 -5.80
CA ALA A 133 -13.53 17.47 -4.47
C ALA A 133 -12.41 17.91 -3.52
N GLU A 134 -11.18 18.07 -4.01
CA GLU A 134 -10.06 18.52 -3.17
C GLU A 134 -10.23 19.97 -2.72
N GLN A 135 -10.71 20.84 -3.62
CA GLN A 135 -11.05 22.22 -3.28
C GLN A 135 -12.20 22.26 -2.27
N SER A 136 -13.21 21.39 -2.40
CA SER A 136 -14.34 21.37 -1.48
C SER A 136 -13.90 20.95 -0.07
N TRP A 137 -12.96 20.02 0.06
CA TRP A 137 -12.37 19.65 1.36
C TRP A 137 -11.62 20.82 1.99
N ALA A 138 -10.81 21.54 1.21
CA ALA A 138 -10.05 22.70 1.70
C ALA A 138 -10.97 23.86 2.12
N LEU A 139 -11.99 24.20 1.33
CA LEU A 139 -12.96 25.23 1.69
C LEU A 139 -13.73 24.89 2.97
N ARG A 140 -14.12 23.62 3.16
CA ARG A 140 -14.72 23.17 4.43
C ARG A 140 -13.76 23.27 5.59
N ALA A 141 -12.48 22.97 5.38
CA ALA A 141 -11.46 23.15 6.40
C ALA A 141 -11.36 24.64 6.81
N VAL A 142 -11.50 25.57 5.87
CA VAL A 142 -11.58 27.02 6.17
C VAL A 142 -12.77 27.29 7.08
N LEU A 143 -13.98 26.92 6.64
CA LEU A 143 -15.22 27.16 7.40
C LEU A 143 -15.20 26.52 8.79
N HIS A 144 -14.65 25.31 8.92
CA HIS A 144 -14.49 24.66 10.22
C HIS A 144 -13.53 25.42 11.14
N SER A 145 -12.52 26.10 10.59
CA SER A 145 -11.61 26.95 11.35
C SER A 145 -12.31 28.22 11.80
N LEU A 146 -13.13 28.84 10.94
CA LEU A 146 -13.98 29.98 11.32
C LEU A 146 -14.89 29.62 12.50
N CYS A 147 -15.54 28.44 12.46
CA CYS A 147 -16.36 27.94 13.58
C CYS A 147 -15.56 27.77 14.87
N ARG A 148 -14.32 27.24 14.81
CA ARG A 148 -13.48 27.03 16.00
C ARG A 148 -13.01 28.35 16.60
N LEU A 149 -12.69 29.31 15.73
CA LEU A 149 -12.16 30.62 16.10
C LEU A 149 -13.26 31.64 16.43
N ASN A 150 -14.53 31.29 16.26
CA ASN A 150 -15.68 32.20 16.40
C ASN A 150 -15.56 33.46 15.53
N ILE A 151 -15.20 33.28 14.25
CA ILE A 151 -15.00 34.41 13.32
C ILE A 151 -16.30 34.69 12.54
N GLY A 152 -16.75 35.94 12.57
CA GLY A 152 -17.97 36.38 11.88
C GLY A 152 -19.22 35.68 12.41
N HIS A 153 -20.04 35.14 11.51
CA HIS A 153 -21.25 34.38 11.88
C HIS A 153 -20.97 32.89 12.18
N TRP A 154 -19.72 32.45 12.09
CA TRP A 154 -19.35 31.05 12.25
C TRP A 154 -19.02 30.72 13.70
N THR A 155 -19.92 30.01 14.36
CA THR A 155 -19.76 29.52 15.73
C THR A 155 -19.66 27.99 15.77
N PRO A 156 -19.19 27.36 16.88
CA PRO A 156 -19.07 25.92 16.97
C PRO A 156 -20.34 25.12 16.59
N PRO A 157 -21.57 25.55 16.95
CA PRO A 157 -22.80 24.86 16.53
C PRO A 157 -23.00 24.79 15.01
N ALA A 158 -22.52 25.80 14.26
CA ALA A 158 -22.63 25.86 12.81
C ALA A 158 -21.78 24.80 12.08
N ALA A 159 -20.85 24.12 12.79
CA ALA A 159 -20.06 23.03 12.22
C ALA A 159 -20.93 21.86 11.68
N SER A 160 -22.13 21.68 12.23
CA SER A 160 -23.12 20.71 11.73
C SER A 160 -23.56 21.00 10.29
N ILE A 161 -23.73 22.28 9.94
CA ILE A 161 -24.10 22.72 8.59
C ILE A 161 -22.98 22.38 7.60
N ILE A 162 -21.72 22.64 7.98
CA ILE A 162 -20.54 22.35 7.16
C ILE A 162 -20.44 20.85 6.86
N ARG A 163 -20.69 19.99 7.86
CA ARG A 163 -20.72 18.53 7.69
C ARG A 163 -21.80 18.08 6.69
N GLY A 164 -22.91 18.80 6.62
CA GLY A 164 -24.02 18.54 5.70
C GLY A 164 -23.85 19.09 4.28
N LEU A 165 -22.76 19.80 3.99
CA LEU A 165 -22.50 20.29 2.63
C LEU A 165 -22.28 19.11 1.67
N LYS A 166 -22.74 19.23 0.42
CA LYS A 166 -22.47 18.25 -0.64
C LYS A 166 -21.08 18.45 -1.23
N SER A 167 -20.43 17.37 -1.66
CA SER A 167 -19.15 17.42 -2.39
C SER A 167 -19.28 16.66 -3.70
N PRO A 168 -18.46 17.01 -4.71
CA PRO A 168 -18.29 16.15 -5.87
C PRO A 168 -17.94 14.71 -5.45
N LYS A 169 -18.56 13.72 -6.09
CA LYS A 169 -18.28 12.30 -5.79
C LYS A 169 -16.88 11.95 -6.27
N VAL A 170 -16.10 11.27 -5.41
CA VAL A 170 -14.78 10.74 -5.76
C VAL A 170 -14.73 9.28 -5.34
N ASP A 171 -14.47 8.42 -6.30
CA ASP A 171 -14.06 7.04 -6.01
C ASP A 171 -12.54 7.00 -5.86
N ARG A 172 -12.08 7.02 -4.60
CA ARG A 172 -10.65 6.99 -4.26
C ARG A 172 -9.97 5.67 -4.63
N TYR A 173 -10.75 4.62 -4.86
CA TYR A 173 -10.25 3.28 -5.15
C TYR A 173 -10.65 2.81 -6.55
N ARG A 174 -11.06 3.73 -7.42
CA ARG A 174 -11.42 3.42 -8.81
C ARG A 174 -10.33 2.62 -9.51
N VAL A 175 -9.08 3.04 -9.40
CA VAL A 175 -7.92 2.37 -10.04
C VAL A 175 -7.72 0.94 -9.54
N VAL A 176 -7.92 0.69 -8.24
CA VAL A 176 -7.86 -0.64 -7.65
C VAL A 176 -9.03 -1.50 -8.13
N ARG A 177 -10.23 -0.91 -8.23
CA ARG A 177 -11.43 -1.60 -8.74
C ARG A 177 -11.33 -1.89 -10.24
N ILE A 178 -10.64 -1.08 -11.03
CA ILE A 178 -10.44 -1.36 -12.46
C ILE A 178 -9.31 -2.38 -12.63
N GLY A 179 -8.27 -2.32 -11.80
CA GLY A 179 -7.13 -3.23 -11.83
C GLY A 179 -5.87 -2.62 -12.44
N ASP A 180 -5.96 -1.40 -13.00
CA ASP A 180 -4.87 -0.73 -13.72
C ASP A 180 -3.64 -0.40 -12.87
N CYS A 181 -3.77 -0.39 -11.54
CA CYS A 181 -2.66 -0.06 -10.63
C CYS A 181 -1.87 -1.27 -10.12
N PHE A 182 -2.14 -2.47 -10.64
CA PHE A 182 -1.45 -3.69 -10.22
C PHE A 182 -0.34 -4.04 -11.19
N LEU A 183 0.87 -4.21 -10.65
CA LEU A 183 2.03 -4.63 -11.42
C LEU A 183 1.80 -6.03 -12.03
N PRO A 184 1.97 -6.21 -13.35
CA PRO A 184 1.95 -7.53 -13.99
C PRO A 184 2.95 -8.52 -13.37
N LEU A 185 2.65 -9.82 -13.41
CA LEU A 185 3.46 -10.86 -12.73
C LEU A 185 4.87 -10.99 -13.32
N ASP A 186 5.01 -10.82 -14.63
CA ASP A 186 6.30 -10.79 -15.34
C ASP A 186 7.15 -9.61 -14.88
N GLN A 187 6.56 -8.42 -14.77
CA GLN A 187 7.24 -7.24 -14.23
C GLN A 187 7.58 -7.37 -12.73
N GLN A 188 6.71 -8.03 -11.94
CA GLN A 188 7.02 -8.39 -10.56
C GLN A 188 8.23 -9.32 -10.46
N ALA A 189 8.35 -10.28 -11.38
CA ALA A 189 9.51 -11.16 -11.47
C ALA A 189 10.77 -10.38 -11.88
N MET A 190 10.69 -9.42 -12.80
CA MET A 190 11.82 -8.54 -13.17
C MET A 190 12.36 -7.78 -11.95
N ILE A 191 11.48 -7.21 -11.12
CA ILE A 191 11.90 -6.54 -9.87
C ILE A 191 12.63 -7.50 -8.93
N VAL A 192 12.07 -8.69 -8.68
CA VAL A 192 12.69 -9.68 -7.79
C VAL A 192 14.05 -10.14 -8.33
N ASN A 193 14.12 -10.46 -9.62
CA ASN A 193 15.35 -10.87 -10.29
C ASN A 193 16.42 -9.77 -10.23
N HIS A 194 16.03 -8.50 -10.37
CA HIS A 194 16.96 -7.37 -10.22
C HIS A 194 17.51 -7.28 -8.80
N ILE A 195 16.67 -7.38 -7.77
CA ILE A 195 17.12 -7.36 -6.36
C ILE A 195 18.08 -8.53 -6.08
N ASP A 196 17.75 -9.74 -6.54
CA ASP A 196 18.58 -10.93 -6.35
C ASP A 196 19.91 -10.81 -7.12
N SER A 197 19.89 -10.27 -8.35
CA SER A 197 21.10 -10.01 -9.15
C SER A 197 22.00 -8.96 -8.49
N MET A 198 21.43 -7.92 -7.88
CA MET A 198 22.18 -6.93 -7.11
C MET A 198 22.82 -7.54 -5.86
N CYS A 199 22.16 -8.50 -5.21
CA CYS A 199 22.76 -9.26 -4.10
C CYS A 199 23.95 -10.09 -4.58
N ALA A 200 23.83 -10.75 -5.74
CA ALA A 200 24.91 -11.54 -6.33
C ALA A 200 26.10 -10.68 -6.74
N ALA A 201 25.85 -9.53 -7.40
CA ALA A 201 26.88 -8.56 -7.77
C ALA A 201 27.61 -8.02 -6.54
N LEU A 202 26.87 -7.70 -5.48
CA LEU A 202 27.45 -7.24 -4.22
C LEU A 202 28.31 -8.32 -3.55
N ALA A 203 27.90 -9.60 -3.62
CA ALA A 203 28.68 -10.70 -3.07
C ALA A 203 29.98 -10.97 -3.84
N ALA A 204 29.96 -10.77 -5.17
CA ALA A 204 31.12 -10.96 -6.03
C ALA A 204 32.13 -9.81 -5.90
N GLU A 205 31.67 -8.57 -6.08
CA GLU A 205 32.52 -7.38 -6.03
C GLU A 205 31.73 -6.18 -5.47
N PRO A 206 31.81 -5.91 -4.15
CA PRO A 206 31.05 -4.83 -3.53
C PRO A 206 31.31 -3.46 -4.19
N ALA A 207 32.55 -3.17 -4.56
CA ALA A 207 32.96 -1.89 -5.12
C ALA A 207 32.36 -1.62 -6.52
N ALA A 208 31.98 -2.66 -7.28
CA ALA A 208 31.39 -2.53 -8.60
C ALA A 208 29.93 -2.02 -8.55
N VAL A 209 29.23 -2.22 -7.44
CA VAL A 209 27.87 -1.73 -7.25
C VAL A 209 27.90 -0.25 -6.86
N ALA A 210 27.32 0.63 -7.66
CA ALA A 210 27.26 2.06 -7.34
C ALA A 210 26.41 2.33 -6.09
N GLY A 211 26.77 3.36 -5.33
CA GLY A 211 26.06 3.72 -4.10
C GLY A 211 24.61 4.15 -4.33
N THR A 212 24.33 4.80 -5.46
CA THR A 212 22.98 5.19 -5.89
C THR A 212 22.13 3.95 -6.16
N ASP A 213 22.65 2.99 -6.93
CA ASP A 213 21.91 1.78 -7.31
C ASP A 213 21.59 0.93 -6.09
N LEU A 214 22.55 0.81 -5.16
CA LEU A 214 22.35 0.12 -3.88
C LEU A 214 21.26 0.78 -3.03
N ARG A 215 21.24 2.12 -2.96
CA ARG A 215 20.22 2.87 -2.23
C ARG A 215 18.84 2.65 -2.87
N ASP A 216 18.76 2.76 -4.19
CA ASP A 216 17.52 2.74 -4.95
C ASP A 216 16.88 1.35 -4.93
N VAL A 217 17.67 0.27 -5.05
CA VAL A 217 17.17 -1.11 -4.91
C VAL A 217 16.68 -1.41 -3.48
N CYS A 218 17.32 -0.86 -2.45
CA CYS A 218 16.84 -1.00 -1.06
C CYS A 218 15.49 -0.30 -0.86
N MET A 219 15.31 0.92 -1.40
CA MET A 219 14.04 1.64 -1.36
C MET A 219 12.94 0.91 -2.14
N LEU A 220 13.27 0.38 -3.33
CA LEU A 220 12.37 -0.44 -4.13
C LEU A 220 11.92 -1.67 -3.34
N GLY A 221 12.85 -2.39 -2.71
CA GLY A 221 12.52 -3.53 -1.84
C GLY A 221 11.58 -3.17 -0.69
N MET A 222 11.79 -2.01 -0.04
CA MET A 222 10.90 -1.52 1.02
C MET A 222 9.49 -1.18 0.53
N SER A 223 9.38 -0.56 -0.64
CA SER A 223 8.11 -0.19 -1.26
C SER A 223 7.36 -1.43 -1.76
N TYR A 224 8.04 -2.29 -2.53
CA TYR A 224 7.46 -3.45 -3.20
C TYR A 224 7.08 -4.59 -2.24
N GLN A 225 7.92 -4.90 -1.24
CA GLN A 225 7.65 -6.01 -0.32
C GLN A 225 6.74 -5.60 0.84
N TYR A 226 6.98 -4.41 1.42
CA TYR A 226 6.33 -3.98 2.66
C TYR A 226 5.32 -2.84 2.48
N ALA A 227 5.10 -2.40 1.24
CA ALA A 227 4.14 -1.35 0.91
C ALA A 227 4.42 -0.01 1.61
N PHE A 228 5.66 0.25 2.06
CA PHE A 228 5.97 1.49 2.76
C PHE A 228 5.84 2.70 1.83
N ARG A 229 5.18 3.76 2.31
CA ARG A 229 5.02 5.00 1.53
C ARG A 229 6.36 5.73 1.42
N PRO A 230 6.57 6.53 0.36
CA PRO A 230 7.80 7.31 0.20
C PRO A 230 8.13 8.20 1.41
N GLY A 231 7.12 8.86 2.00
CA GLY A 231 7.30 9.65 3.21
C GLY A 231 7.77 8.85 4.43
N GLN A 232 7.44 7.55 4.48
CA GLN A 232 7.89 6.63 5.54
C GLN A 232 9.32 6.16 5.28
N ILE A 233 9.62 5.75 4.04
CA ILE A 233 10.96 5.32 3.60
C ILE A 233 11.96 6.47 3.83
N ALA A 234 11.63 7.68 3.41
CA ALA A 234 12.48 8.87 3.56
C ALA A 234 12.79 9.23 5.03
N ARG A 235 11.95 8.79 5.98
CA ARG A 235 12.09 9.07 7.43
C ARG A 235 12.74 7.92 8.21
N VAL A 236 13.18 6.85 7.55
CA VAL A 236 13.95 5.79 8.21
C VAL A 236 15.28 6.39 8.66
N GLU A 237 15.59 6.29 9.96
CA GLU A 237 16.88 6.70 10.49
C GLU A 237 17.90 5.56 10.41
N LEU A 238 19.19 5.90 10.42
CA LEU A 238 20.26 4.90 10.54
C LEU A 238 20.06 4.01 11.76
N ALA A 239 19.67 4.60 12.90
CA ALA A 239 19.37 3.88 14.14
C ALA A 239 18.14 2.95 14.07
N ASP A 240 17.27 3.14 13.07
CA ASP A 240 16.10 2.29 12.86
C ASP A 240 16.44 1.01 12.06
N VAL A 241 17.64 0.91 11.49
CA VAL A 241 18.13 -0.27 10.77
C VAL A 241 19.03 -1.08 11.70
N ARG A 242 18.54 -2.24 12.16
CA ARG A 242 19.25 -3.12 13.10
C ARG A 242 19.82 -4.32 12.38
N LEU A 243 21.14 -4.48 12.47
CA LEU A 243 21.87 -5.61 11.91
C LEU A 243 22.15 -6.63 13.01
N PHE A 244 21.85 -7.90 12.76
CA PHE A 244 22.11 -8.98 13.71
C PHE A 244 23.26 -9.86 13.23
N SER A 245 24.01 -10.45 14.18
CA SER A 245 25.11 -11.37 13.89
C SER A 245 24.70 -12.60 13.08
N THR A 246 23.42 -12.97 13.10
CA THR A 246 22.82 -14.04 12.29
C THR A 246 22.67 -13.67 10.81
N GLY A 247 22.99 -12.43 10.43
CA GLY A 247 22.77 -11.87 9.10
C GLY A 247 21.35 -11.35 8.87
N ALA A 248 20.47 -11.40 9.89
CA ALA A 248 19.14 -10.81 9.80
C ALA A 248 19.21 -9.27 9.87
N VAL A 249 18.34 -8.60 9.11
CA VAL A 249 18.19 -7.14 9.15
C VAL A 249 16.75 -6.79 9.49
N HIS A 250 16.56 -5.95 10.50
CA HIS A 250 15.25 -5.39 10.86
C HIS A 250 15.24 -3.90 10.60
N VAL A 251 14.17 -3.40 9.98
CA VAL A 251 13.96 -1.97 9.75
C VAL A 251 12.71 -1.53 10.51
N ALA A 252 12.87 -0.57 11.42
CA ALA A 252 11.77 0.10 12.09
C ALA A 252 11.29 1.29 11.25
N VAL A 253 9.97 1.41 11.07
CA VAL A 253 9.38 2.46 10.24
C VAL A 253 8.23 3.11 11.00
N SER A 254 8.21 4.44 11.04
CA SER A 254 7.10 5.18 11.63
C SER A 254 5.90 5.24 10.67
N LEU A 255 4.71 4.90 11.16
CA LEU A 255 3.49 5.02 10.38
C LEU A 255 3.05 6.49 10.28
N ILE A 256 2.89 6.98 9.05
CA ILE A 256 2.34 8.32 8.76
C ILE A 256 0.82 8.27 8.57
N LYS A 257 0.18 9.45 8.58
CA LYS A 257 -1.28 9.63 8.35
C LYS A 257 -2.16 8.84 9.34
N GLN A 258 -1.71 8.69 10.59
CA GLN A 258 -2.52 8.14 11.66
C GLN A 258 -3.54 9.18 12.15
N ARG A 259 -4.72 8.73 12.61
CA ARG A 259 -5.79 9.62 13.12
C ARG A 259 -5.37 10.41 14.36
N ASP A 260 -4.47 9.84 15.14
CA ASP A 260 -3.93 10.45 16.35
C ASP A 260 -2.45 10.78 16.14
N MET A 261 -2.16 12.07 15.95
CA MET A 261 -0.80 12.58 15.74
C MET A 261 0.11 12.34 16.96
N ASN A 262 -0.47 12.12 18.15
CA ASN A 262 0.29 11.87 19.37
C ASN A 262 0.79 10.43 19.48
N LYS A 263 0.23 9.49 18.71
CA LYS A 263 0.66 8.10 18.67
C LYS A 263 1.54 7.87 17.44
N ARG A 264 2.85 8.12 17.57
CA ARG A 264 3.84 7.66 16.59
C ARG A 264 3.96 6.14 16.69
N ILE A 265 3.11 5.42 15.94
CA ILE A 265 3.18 3.96 15.86
C ILE A 265 4.40 3.60 15.00
N ARG A 266 5.34 2.87 15.58
CA ARG A 266 6.48 2.27 14.86
C ARG A 266 6.18 0.81 14.56
N VAL A 267 6.39 0.41 13.32
CA VAL A 267 6.31 -0.98 12.87
C VAL A 267 7.69 -1.47 12.49
N THR A 268 8.07 -2.63 13.02
CA THR A 268 9.32 -3.29 12.63
C THR A 268 9.02 -4.33 11.57
N ARG A 269 9.85 -4.36 10.52
CA ARG A 269 9.81 -5.39 9.48
C ARG A 269 11.17 -6.07 9.39
N ARG A 270 11.14 -7.39 9.34
CA ARG A 270 12.31 -8.20 9.04
C ARG A 270 12.50 -8.23 7.53
N VAL A 271 13.67 -7.76 7.08
CA VAL A 271 14.10 -7.85 5.68
C VAL A 271 14.25 -9.33 5.32
N LYS A 272 13.87 -9.69 4.09
CA LYS A 272 14.11 -11.03 3.55
C LYS A 272 15.59 -11.39 3.71
N ARG A 273 15.92 -12.62 4.11
CA ARG A 273 17.30 -13.00 4.44
C ARG A 273 18.22 -12.83 3.23
N GLU A 274 17.70 -13.16 2.05
CA GLU A 274 18.40 -13.09 0.78
C GLU A 274 18.73 -11.63 0.39
N TRP A 275 17.92 -10.66 0.82
CA TRP A 275 18.09 -9.23 0.51
C TRP A 275 18.82 -8.44 1.59
N SER A 276 19.05 -9.07 2.76
CA SER A 276 19.75 -8.48 3.89
C SER A 276 21.16 -7.96 3.57
N PRO A 277 21.96 -8.60 2.68
CA PRO A 277 23.27 -8.08 2.27
C PRO A 277 23.24 -6.64 1.72
N LEU A 278 22.19 -6.28 0.95
CA LEU A 278 22.05 -4.94 0.38
C LEU A 278 21.93 -3.87 1.49
N PHE A 279 21.10 -4.13 2.49
CA PHE A 279 20.90 -3.21 3.61
C PHE A 279 22.15 -3.13 4.50
N ASN A 280 22.82 -4.25 4.76
CA ASN A 280 24.08 -4.27 5.50
C ASN A 280 25.13 -3.39 4.83
N GLU A 281 25.30 -3.52 3.52
CA GLU A 281 26.27 -2.71 2.77
C GLU A 281 25.87 -1.23 2.75
N LEU A 282 24.58 -0.93 2.57
CA LEU A 282 24.11 0.44 2.55
C LEU A 282 24.38 1.13 3.89
N VAL A 283 24.16 0.44 5.03
CA VAL A 283 24.53 0.96 6.36
C VAL A 283 26.02 1.27 6.44
N LYS A 284 26.88 0.33 6.04
CA LYS A 284 28.34 0.54 6.04
C LYS A 284 28.75 1.75 5.22
N ARG A 285 28.21 1.91 4.02
CA ARG A 285 28.52 3.06 3.14
C ARG A 285 28.00 4.38 3.67
N ARG A 286 26.86 4.36 4.36
CA ARG A 286 26.30 5.55 5.02
C ARG A 286 27.10 5.97 6.24
N GLU A 287 27.49 5.02 7.09
CA GLU A 287 28.32 5.28 8.27
C GLU A 287 29.75 5.68 7.88
N GLY A 288 30.30 5.08 6.82
CA GLY A 288 31.60 5.43 6.27
C GLY A 288 31.63 6.71 5.43
N GLY A 289 30.51 7.40 5.25
CA GLY A 289 30.42 8.65 4.48
C GLY A 289 30.57 8.52 2.96
N ALA A 290 30.59 7.29 2.43
CA ALA A 290 30.68 7.03 0.98
C ALA A 290 29.39 7.40 0.23
N ILE A 291 28.25 7.40 0.92
CA ILE A 291 26.96 7.90 0.40
C ILE A 291 26.51 9.04 1.30
N LEU A 292 26.44 10.24 0.71
CA LEU A 292 26.02 11.45 1.41
C LEU A 292 24.51 11.72 1.17
N PRO A 293 23.82 12.31 2.16
CA PRO A 293 22.45 12.77 1.97
C PRO A 293 22.39 13.93 0.96
N GLU A 294 21.25 14.06 0.27
CA GLU A 294 20.95 15.23 -0.55
C GLU A 294 20.94 16.52 0.30
N GLN A 295 21.17 17.66 -0.34
CA GLN A 295 21.12 18.96 0.31
C GLN A 295 19.74 19.18 0.97
N GLY A 296 19.74 19.62 2.24
CA GLY A 296 18.52 19.84 3.01
C GLY A 296 17.94 18.58 3.68
N VAL A 297 18.56 17.40 3.48
CA VAL A 297 18.17 16.16 4.14
C VAL A 297 19.04 15.92 5.39
N PRO A 298 18.43 15.70 6.57
CA PRO A 298 19.17 15.39 7.80
C PRO A 298 20.12 14.18 7.64
N PRO A 299 21.40 14.28 8.10
CA PRO A 299 22.39 13.19 7.95
C PRO A 299 22.00 11.86 8.60
N ARG A 300 21.18 11.91 9.67
CA ARG A 300 20.67 10.72 10.36
C ARG A 300 19.73 9.85 9.51
N LEU A 301 19.18 10.37 8.42
CA LEU A 301 18.22 9.65 7.58
C LEU A 301 18.92 8.65 6.66
N PHE A 302 18.52 7.39 6.76
CA PHE A 302 19.19 6.22 6.17
C PHE A 302 19.31 6.27 4.65
N PHE A 303 18.28 6.72 3.95
CA PHE A 303 18.30 6.83 2.48
C PHE A 303 18.84 8.18 1.99
N GLY A 304 18.81 9.22 2.83
CA GLY A 304 19.39 10.52 2.46
C GLY A 304 18.66 11.22 1.31
N LEU A 305 17.38 10.92 1.13
CA LEU A 305 16.51 11.52 0.12
C LEU A 305 15.28 12.15 0.77
N THR A 306 14.72 13.15 0.11
CA THR A 306 13.38 13.65 0.41
C THR A 306 12.30 12.62 0.00
N PRO A 307 11.06 12.67 0.52
CA PRO A 307 9.97 11.81 0.05
C PRO A 307 9.72 11.87 -1.45
N HIS A 308 9.91 13.05 -2.06
CA HIS A 308 9.84 13.21 -3.51
C HIS A 308 11.01 12.49 -4.20
N GLY A 309 12.24 12.64 -3.69
CA GLY A 309 13.42 11.93 -4.18
C GLY A 309 13.25 10.41 -4.14
N VAL A 310 12.70 9.85 -3.05
CA VAL A 310 12.36 8.42 -2.94
C VAL A 310 11.36 8.01 -4.03
N SER A 311 10.33 8.83 -4.26
CA SER A 311 9.29 8.51 -5.25
C SER A 311 9.88 8.51 -6.67
N ARG A 312 10.72 9.51 -6.98
CA ARG A 312 11.43 9.62 -8.26
C ARG A 312 12.35 8.43 -8.48
N ALA A 313 13.21 8.10 -7.52
CA ALA A 313 14.15 6.99 -7.63
C ALA A 313 13.44 5.64 -7.88
N ILE A 314 12.33 5.38 -7.19
CA ILE A 314 11.53 4.16 -7.42
C ILE A 314 10.89 4.15 -8.81
N MET A 315 10.36 5.28 -9.29
CA MET A 315 9.74 5.37 -10.61
C MET A 315 10.76 5.26 -11.75
N GLU A 316 11.93 5.87 -11.60
CA GLU A 316 13.03 5.76 -12.56
C GLU A 316 13.56 4.32 -12.63
N LEU A 317 13.78 3.68 -11.48
CA LEU A 317 14.24 2.30 -11.43
C LEU A 317 13.21 1.32 -12.01
N THR A 318 11.94 1.45 -11.67
CA THR A 318 10.91 0.58 -12.26
C THR A 318 10.75 0.83 -13.77
N GLY A 319 10.77 2.09 -14.21
CA GLY A 319 10.76 2.45 -15.62
C GLY A 319 11.92 1.84 -16.41
N TYR A 320 13.12 1.81 -15.82
CA TYR A 320 14.27 1.15 -16.42
C TYR A 320 14.14 -0.38 -16.49
N LEU A 321 13.53 -1.00 -15.48
CA LEU A 321 13.43 -2.46 -15.37
C LEU A 321 12.28 -3.05 -16.19
N THR A 322 11.18 -2.32 -16.35
CA THR A 322 9.92 -2.87 -16.88
C THR A 322 9.37 -2.10 -18.07
N ASP A 323 10.11 -1.13 -18.61
CA ASP A 323 9.68 -0.18 -19.65
C ASP A 323 8.43 0.65 -19.29
N GLU A 324 8.05 0.65 -18.01
CA GLU A 324 6.89 1.35 -17.46
C GLU A 324 7.21 1.90 -16.07
N ALA A 325 6.96 3.18 -15.84
CA ALA A 325 7.28 3.84 -14.57
C ALA A 325 6.17 3.59 -13.55
N TRP A 326 6.43 2.72 -12.57
CA TRP A 326 5.46 2.38 -11.54
C TRP A 326 5.63 3.22 -10.29
N SER A 327 4.54 3.85 -9.85
CA SER A 327 4.60 4.69 -8.67
C SER A 327 4.69 3.84 -7.39
N PRO A 328 5.24 4.39 -6.29
CA PRO A 328 5.17 3.75 -4.97
C PRO A 328 3.73 3.46 -4.51
N THR A 329 2.74 4.18 -5.04
CA THR A 329 1.32 3.92 -4.75
C THR A 329 0.86 2.64 -5.44
N ASP A 330 1.28 2.41 -6.68
CA ASP A 330 0.96 1.20 -7.46
C ASP A 330 1.64 -0.02 -6.86
N LEU A 331 2.93 0.10 -6.50
CA LEU A 331 3.65 -0.96 -5.78
C LEU A 331 2.98 -1.33 -4.45
N ARG A 332 2.45 -0.32 -3.75
CA ARG A 332 1.70 -0.51 -2.51
C ARG A 332 0.36 -1.22 -2.75
N HIS A 333 -0.37 -0.87 -3.82
CA HIS A 333 -1.60 -1.56 -4.20
C HIS A 333 -1.32 -3.00 -4.62
N THR A 334 -0.25 -3.22 -5.38
CA THR A 334 0.25 -4.54 -5.80
C THR A 334 0.59 -5.41 -4.60
N ALA A 335 1.34 -4.88 -3.63
CA ALA A 335 1.69 -5.62 -2.42
C ALA A 335 0.45 -5.99 -1.58
N ALA A 336 -0.52 -5.08 -1.48
CA ALA A 336 -1.79 -5.34 -0.80
C ALA A 336 -2.61 -6.42 -1.51
N GLN A 337 -2.70 -6.36 -2.84
CA GLN A 337 -3.39 -7.36 -3.65
C GLN A 337 -2.73 -8.74 -3.52
N ARG A 338 -1.40 -8.82 -3.62
CA ARG A 338 -0.64 -10.06 -3.43
C ARG A 338 -0.90 -10.72 -2.07
N LEU A 339 -1.04 -9.93 -1.01
CA LEU A 339 -1.40 -10.47 0.31
C LEU A 339 -2.86 -10.94 0.37
N ALA A 340 -3.79 -10.21 -0.25
CA ALA A 340 -5.18 -10.63 -0.36
C ALA A 340 -5.31 -11.96 -1.13
N ASP A 341 -4.61 -12.08 -2.26
CA ASP A 341 -4.52 -13.32 -3.06
C ASP A 341 -3.83 -14.45 -2.29
N GLY A 342 -2.88 -14.12 -1.42
CA GLY A 342 -2.26 -15.05 -0.47
C GLY A 342 -3.15 -15.43 0.72
N GLY A 343 -4.34 -14.83 0.85
CA GLY A 343 -5.33 -15.20 1.86
C GLY A 343 -5.11 -14.61 3.24
N ILE A 344 -4.42 -13.47 3.33
CA ILE A 344 -4.35 -12.70 4.58
C ILE A 344 -5.76 -12.34 5.07
N SER A 345 -5.94 -12.19 6.38
CA SER A 345 -7.19 -11.68 6.94
C SER A 345 -7.39 -10.18 6.66
N HIS A 346 -8.64 -9.70 6.70
CA HIS A 346 -8.95 -8.27 6.57
C HIS A 346 -8.22 -7.41 7.60
N ALA A 347 -8.16 -7.89 8.85
CA ALA A 347 -7.42 -7.25 9.92
C ALA A 347 -5.90 -7.21 9.61
N GLY A 348 -5.33 -8.33 9.14
CA GLY A 348 -3.93 -8.41 8.77
C GLY A 348 -3.57 -7.50 7.59
N LEU A 349 -4.43 -7.40 6.57
CA LEU A 349 -4.23 -6.48 5.44
C LEU A 349 -4.31 -5.02 5.90
N THR A 350 -5.27 -4.70 6.77
CA THR A 350 -5.45 -3.36 7.34
C THR A 350 -4.23 -2.94 8.15
N GLU A 351 -3.70 -3.85 8.98
CA GLU A 351 -2.47 -3.65 9.75
C GLU A 351 -1.25 -3.49 8.82
N PHE A 352 -1.09 -4.35 7.82
CA PHE A 352 -0.03 -4.25 6.82
C PHE A 352 -0.04 -2.89 6.11
N MET A 353 -1.22 -2.41 5.75
CA MET A 353 -1.40 -1.09 5.15
C MET A 353 -1.27 0.06 6.16
N GLY A 354 -1.25 -0.20 7.46
CA GLY A 354 -1.25 0.85 8.48
C GLY A 354 -2.47 1.77 8.37
N GLN A 355 -3.61 1.21 8.00
CA GLN A 355 -4.89 1.91 7.91
C GLN A 355 -5.71 1.67 9.19
N THR A 356 -6.59 2.60 9.55
CA THR A 356 -7.44 2.47 10.74
C THR A 356 -8.80 1.85 10.45
N SER A 357 -9.12 1.51 9.19
CA SER A 357 -10.42 0.97 8.80
C SER A 357 -10.25 -0.24 7.90
N ASP A 358 -10.87 -1.33 8.33
CA ASP A 358 -11.07 -2.59 7.63
C ASP A 358 -11.82 -2.47 6.30
N ARG A 359 -12.76 -1.52 6.18
CA ARG A 359 -13.54 -1.29 4.96
C ARG A 359 -12.71 -1.03 3.71
N ILE A 360 -11.46 -0.56 3.88
CA ILE A 360 -10.56 -0.34 2.75
C ILE A 360 -9.97 -1.66 2.25
N ALA A 361 -9.80 -2.65 3.13
CA ALA A 361 -9.30 -3.98 2.77
C ALA A 361 -10.26 -4.67 1.78
N ASN A 362 -11.57 -4.46 1.93
CA ASN A 362 -12.61 -5.03 1.04
C ASN A 362 -12.33 -4.78 -0.44
N VAL A 363 -11.75 -3.62 -0.79
CA VAL A 363 -11.45 -3.26 -2.18
C VAL A 363 -10.52 -4.29 -2.85
N TYR A 364 -9.58 -4.87 -2.10
CA TYR A 364 -8.63 -5.88 -2.62
C TYR A 364 -9.23 -7.29 -2.60
N PHE A 365 -10.07 -7.60 -1.61
CA PHE A 365 -10.78 -8.88 -1.56
C PHE A 365 -11.81 -9.02 -2.69
N ASP A 366 -12.57 -7.94 -2.98
CA ASP A 366 -13.50 -7.86 -4.11
C ASP A 366 -12.80 -8.15 -5.46
N LYS A 367 -11.49 -7.91 -5.53
CA LYS A 367 -10.66 -8.06 -6.72
C LYS A 367 -9.89 -9.36 -6.79
N SER A 368 -9.78 -10.11 -5.69
CA SER A 368 -8.94 -11.31 -5.60
C SER A 368 -9.60 -12.53 -6.27
N PRO A 369 -9.08 -13.02 -7.41
CA PRO A 369 -9.58 -14.23 -8.04
C PRO A 369 -9.38 -15.45 -7.14
N ALA A 370 -8.28 -15.51 -6.38
CA ALA A 370 -7.99 -16.59 -5.44
C ALA A 370 -8.99 -16.64 -4.26
N GLN A 371 -9.47 -15.48 -3.79
CA GLN A 371 -10.52 -15.44 -2.78
C GLN A 371 -11.89 -15.77 -3.38
N ALA A 372 -12.21 -15.27 -4.58
CA ALA A 372 -13.41 -15.67 -5.30
C ALA A 372 -13.43 -17.18 -5.57
N GLN A 373 -12.28 -17.75 -5.93
CA GLN A 373 -12.07 -19.19 -6.07
C GLN A 373 -12.28 -19.90 -4.74
N ARG A 374 -11.67 -19.46 -3.64
CA ARG A 374 -11.89 -20.05 -2.31
C ARG A 374 -13.35 -19.97 -1.85
N ILE A 375 -14.05 -18.88 -2.16
CA ILE A 375 -15.48 -18.73 -1.89
C ILE A 375 -16.29 -19.67 -2.78
N ASN A 376 -15.98 -19.76 -4.07
CA ASN A 376 -16.65 -20.66 -5.01
C ASN A 376 -16.40 -22.14 -4.70
N GLU A 377 -15.21 -22.50 -4.21
CA GLU A 377 -14.84 -23.82 -3.71
C GLU A 377 -15.56 -24.13 -2.38
N ALA A 378 -15.67 -23.15 -1.48
CA ALA A 378 -16.41 -23.29 -0.23
C ALA A 378 -17.93 -23.36 -0.45
N LEU A 379 -18.44 -22.74 -1.52
CA LEU A 379 -19.86 -22.74 -1.89
C LEU A 379 -20.23 -23.84 -2.90
N ALA A 380 -19.26 -24.51 -3.52
CA ALA A 380 -19.44 -25.50 -4.59
C ALA A 380 -20.26 -24.99 -5.81
N ILE A 381 -20.12 -23.71 -6.20
CA ILE A 381 -21.06 -23.04 -7.13
C ILE A 381 -20.67 -23.06 -8.63
N SER A 382 -19.51 -23.55 -9.09
CA SER A 382 -19.24 -23.50 -10.54
C SER A 382 -18.42 -24.66 -11.15
N PRO A 383 -18.96 -25.35 -12.18
CA PRO A 383 -18.24 -26.31 -13.03
C PRO A 383 -17.24 -25.69 -14.03
N ILE A 384 -17.21 -24.36 -14.18
CA ILE A 384 -16.52 -23.70 -15.31
C ILE A 384 -14.99 -23.64 -15.11
N TYR A 385 -14.51 -23.71 -13.87
CA TYR A 385 -13.08 -23.58 -13.56
C TYR A 385 -12.30 -24.89 -13.49
N ALA A 386 -12.96 -26.04 -13.66
CA ALA A 386 -12.26 -27.31 -13.92
C ALA A 386 -11.37 -27.21 -15.19
N ASN A 387 -11.77 -26.38 -16.16
CA ASN A 387 -11.11 -26.30 -17.46
C ASN A 387 -9.98 -25.25 -17.57
N VAL A 388 -9.74 -24.41 -16.55
CA VAL A 388 -8.66 -23.39 -16.62
C VAL A 388 -7.35 -23.90 -15.99
N ALA A 389 -7.41 -24.97 -15.18
CA ALA A 389 -6.24 -25.71 -14.73
C ALA A 389 -5.66 -26.66 -15.81
N LYS A 390 -6.38 -26.85 -16.94
CA LYS A 390 -6.03 -27.73 -18.06
C LYS A 390 -4.77 -27.28 -18.85
N ILE A 391 -4.19 -26.10 -18.56
CA ILE A 391 -3.10 -25.50 -19.37
C ILE A 391 -1.69 -25.58 -18.70
N ALA A 392 -1.57 -26.09 -17.46
CA ALA A 392 -0.27 -26.04 -16.76
C ALA A 392 0.35 -27.39 -16.36
N LYS A 393 -0.28 -28.53 -16.65
CA LYS A 393 0.24 -29.85 -16.26
C LYS A 393 -0.14 -30.94 -17.27
N THR A 394 0.67 -31.13 -18.29
CA THR A 394 0.65 -32.38 -19.07
C THR A 394 2.09 -32.83 -19.34
N LYS A 395 2.61 -33.57 -18.36
CA LYS A 395 3.74 -34.50 -18.51
C LYS A 395 3.37 -35.77 -17.72
N THR A 396 2.32 -36.45 -18.17
CA THR A 396 2.04 -37.83 -17.76
C THR A 396 3.15 -38.74 -18.30
N ILE A 397 3.42 -39.84 -17.62
CA ILE A 397 4.39 -40.84 -18.05
C ILE A 397 3.71 -42.20 -18.11
N ASP A 398 4.09 -43.05 -19.06
CA ASP A 398 3.59 -44.42 -19.13
C ASP A 398 4.36 -45.36 -18.18
N LYS A 399 3.85 -46.60 -18.05
CA LYS A 399 4.44 -47.62 -17.18
C LYS A 399 5.84 -48.05 -17.62
N ALA A 400 6.15 -48.03 -18.92
CA ALA A 400 7.45 -48.41 -19.45
C ALA A 400 8.52 -47.35 -19.10
N MET A 401 8.16 -46.07 -19.23
CA MET A 401 8.97 -44.92 -18.87
C MET A 401 9.20 -44.86 -17.36
N LEU A 402 8.18 -45.13 -16.54
CA LEU A 402 8.32 -45.19 -15.08
C LEU A 402 9.32 -46.27 -14.64
N LEU A 403 9.24 -47.47 -15.21
CA LEU A 403 10.18 -48.57 -14.92
C LEU A 403 11.60 -48.30 -15.45
N GLY A 404 11.73 -47.48 -16.50
CA GLY A 404 13.01 -47.01 -17.05
C GLY A 404 13.67 -45.88 -16.25
N LEU A 405 12.95 -45.23 -15.32
CA LEU A 405 13.51 -44.20 -14.46
C LEU A 405 14.43 -44.81 -13.39
N PRO A 406 15.55 -44.14 -13.04
CA PRO A 406 16.35 -44.53 -11.88
C PRO A 406 15.47 -44.65 -10.62
N PRO A 407 15.75 -45.60 -9.71
CA PRO A 407 14.93 -45.81 -8.51
C PRO A 407 14.71 -44.53 -7.68
N GLU A 408 15.71 -43.65 -7.65
CA GLU A 408 15.66 -42.36 -6.96
C GLU A 408 14.64 -41.39 -7.54
N LYS A 409 14.27 -41.54 -8.82
CA LYS A 409 13.29 -40.70 -9.52
C LYS A 409 11.90 -41.30 -9.54
N GLN A 410 11.74 -42.54 -9.11
CA GLN A 410 10.43 -43.16 -8.91
C GLN A 410 9.85 -42.70 -7.57
N ILE A 411 8.55 -42.45 -7.53
CA ILE A 411 7.91 -41.93 -6.32
C ILE A 411 7.28 -43.08 -5.54
N GLY A 412 7.80 -43.30 -4.32
CA GLY A 412 7.16 -44.15 -3.31
C GLY A 412 7.49 -43.75 -1.87
N ALA A 413 6.57 -44.02 -0.94
CA ALA A 413 6.75 -43.93 0.52
C ALA A 413 5.54 -44.56 1.25
N VAL A 414 5.59 -44.60 2.59
CA VAL A 414 4.48 -45.06 3.44
C VAL A 414 3.94 -43.92 4.32
N PRO A 415 3.30 -42.87 3.75
CA PRO A 415 2.73 -41.80 4.56
C PRO A 415 1.50 -42.28 5.35
N HIS A 416 1.44 -41.95 6.64
CA HIS A 416 0.31 -42.32 7.52
C HIS A 416 -0.01 -43.82 7.55
N GLY A 417 0.98 -44.68 7.29
CA GLY A 417 0.79 -46.15 7.24
C GLY A 417 0.24 -46.68 5.91
N ILE A 418 0.00 -45.80 4.93
CA ILE A 418 -0.51 -46.17 3.60
C ILE A 418 0.69 -46.39 2.67
N PRO A 419 0.93 -47.60 2.15
CA PRO A 419 1.98 -47.84 1.18
C PRO A 419 1.59 -47.19 -0.16
N ILE A 420 2.36 -46.21 -0.61
CA ILE A 420 2.18 -45.54 -1.89
C ILE A 420 3.44 -45.79 -2.71
N ALA A 421 3.31 -46.49 -3.84
CA ALA A 421 4.40 -46.73 -4.78
C ALA A 421 3.85 -46.74 -6.20
N GLY A 422 4.67 -46.38 -7.18
CA GLY A 422 4.29 -46.48 -8.60
C GLY A 422 3.35 -45.38 -9.09
N ILE A 423 3.12 -44.31 -8.30
CA ILE A 423 2.22 -43.21 -8.68
C ILE A 423 2.82 -42.24 -9.71
N GLY A 424 4.07 -42.45 -10.14
CA GLY A 424 4.74 -41.60 -11.11
C GLY A 424 6.20 -41.28 -10.77
N GLY A 425 6.77 -40.35 -11.52
CA GLY A 425 8.18 -39.98 -11.47
C GLY A 425 8.42 -38.53 -11.07
N CYS A 426 9.67 -38.21 -10.74
CA CYS A 426 10.12 -36.85 -10.48
C CYS A 426 11.40 -36.52 -11.24
N ASP A 427 11.43 -35.35 -11.89
CA ASP A 427 12.63 -34.85 -12.58
C ASP A 427 13.83 -34.64 -11.63
N LEU A 428 13.56 -34.32 -10.36
CA LEU A 428 14.57 -34.00 -9.33
C LEU A 428 15.11 -35.24 -8.59
N GLY A 429 14.27 -36.26 -8.37
CA GLY A 429 14.57 -37.40 -7.49
C GLY A 429 14.15 -37.18 -6.02
N GLN A 430 13.64 -38.24 -5.38
CA GLN A 430 13.17 -38.25 -3.99
C GLN A 430 14.30 -38.07 -2.97
N ASN A 431 15.50 -38.59 -3.25
CA ASN A 431 16.68 -38.50 -2.38
C ASN A 431 17.17 -37.06 -2.13
N ILE A 432 16.87 -36.13 -3.03
CA ILE A 432 17.27 -34.71 -2.96
C ILE A 432 16.05 -33.80 -2.66
N CYS A 433 14.83 -34.35 -2.75
CA CYS A 433 13.61 -33.58 -2.58
C CYS A 433 13.28 -33.31 -1.10
N MET A 434 13.09 -32.04 -0.76
CA MET A 434 12.69 -31.62 0.60
C MET A 434 11.16 -31.68 0.83
N LYS A 435 10.36 -32.09 -0.17
CA LYS A 435 8.90 -32.25 -0.02
C LYS A 435 8.59 -33.63 0.56
N ASN A 436 8.10 -33.65 1.79
CA ASN A 436 7.73 -34.85 2.54
C ASN A 436 6.44 -34.55 3.31
N PRO A 437 5.39 -35.40 3.28
CA PRO A 437 5.27 -36.73 2.65
C PRO A 437 5.07 -36.74 1.13
N VAL A 438 5.17 -37.93 0.52
CA VAL A 438 4.97 -38.21 -0.93
C VAL A 438 3.66 -37.66 -1.49
N LEU A 439 2.63 -37.54 -0.65
CA LEU A 439 1.37 -36.89 -1.03
C LEU A 439 1.56 -35.44 -1.52
N SER A 440 2.63 -34.76 -1.09
CA SER A 440 3.01 -33.41 -1.56
C SER A 440 3.46 -33.37 -3.03
N CYS A 441 3.65 -34.53 -3.68
CA CYS A 441 3.99 -34.61 -5.10
C CYS A 441 2.83 -34.16 -6.00
N TYR A 442 1.58 -34.41 -5.63
CA TYR A 442 0.40 -33.98 -6.41
C TYR A 442 0.28 -32.45 -6.55
N THR A 443 0.86 -31.69 -5.63
CA THR A 443 0.94 -30.22 -5.68
C THR A 443 2.30 -29.72 -6.20
N CYS A 444 3.18 -30.62 -6.65
CA CYS A 444 4.48 -30.28 -7.21
C CYS A 444 4.41 -30.11 -8.73
N THR A 445 5.15 -29.14 -9.26
CA THR A 445 5.27 -28.90 -10.71
C THR A 445 6.26 -29.84 -11.40
N ARG A 446 7.12 -30.52 -10.63
CA ARG A 446 8.10 -31.50 -11.12
C ARG A 446 7.63 -32.95 -11.00
N PHE A 447 6.36 -33.13 -10.65
CA PHE A 447 5.73 -34.44 -10.57
C PHE A 447 5.18 -34.81 -11.94
N MET A 448 5.53 -36.01 -12.39
CA MET A 448 5.03 -36.62 -13.62
C MET A 448 4.15 -37.80 -13.22
N PRO A 449 2.81 -37.64 -13.17
CA PRO A 449 1.90 -38.71 -12.77
C PRO A 449 1.97 -39.88 -13.77
N LEU A 450 1.78 -41.10 -13.26
CA LEU A 450 1.62 -42.27 -14.11
C LEU A 450 0.27 -42.17 -14.82
N ASP A 451 0.25 -42.50 -16.11
CA ASP A 451 -0.96 -42.55 -16.91
C ASP A 451 -1.79 -43.81 -16.60
N ASP A 452 -2.29 -43.86 -15.37
CA ASP A 452 -3.10 -44.94 -14.82
C ASP A 452 -4.07 -44.35 -13.77
N PRO A 453 -5.33 -44.05 -14.15
CA PRO A 453 -6.28 -43.41 -13.24
C PRO A 453 -6.63 -44.28 -12.02
N GLU A 454 -6.55 -45.61 -12.13
CA GLU A 454 -6.91 -46.54 -11.05
C GLU A 454 -5.92 -46.43 -9.87
N ILE A 455 -4.63 -46.31 -10.17
CA ILE A 455 -3.57 -46.15 -9.16
C ILE A 455 -3.76 -44.84 -8.37
N HIS A 456 -4.19 -43.77 -9.03
CA HIS A 456 -4.45 -42.48 -8.40
C HIS A 456 -5.77 -42.47 -7.60
N GLU A 457 -6.76 -43.25 -8.03
CA GLU A 457 -8.02 -43.45 -7.32
C GLU A 457 -7.82 -44.25 -6.03
N GLU A 458 -6.95 -45.27 -6.04
CA GLU A 458 -6.59 -46.02 -4.83
C GLU A 458 -5.94 -45.12 -3.76
N VAL A 459 -5.08 -44.19 -4.17
CA VAL A 459 -4.49 -43.19 -3.27
C VAL A 459 -5.55 -42.26 -2.70
N LEU A 460 -6.52 -41.84 -3.52
CA LEU A 460 -7.62 -40.98 -3.11
C LEU A 460 -8.50 -41.68 -2.06
N ASP A 461 -8.85 -42.93 -2.30
CA ASP A 461 -9.67 -43.75 -1.42
C ASP A 461 -8.97 -44.05 -0.10
N SER A 462 -7.66 -44.32 -0.14
CA SER A 462 -6.83 -44.53 1.06
C SER A 462 -6.67 -43.26 1.90
N LEU A 463 -6.68 -42.07 1.28
CA LEU A 463 -6.51 -40.79 1.97
C LEU A 463 -7.81 -40.27 2.63
N ARG A 464 -8.99 -40.62 2.10
CA ARG A 464 -10.30 -40.17 2.62
C ARG A 464 -10.53 -40.50 4.11
N PRO A 465 -10.27 -41.74 4.60
CA PRO A 465 -10.38 -42.05 6.03
C PRO A 465 -9.44 -41.22 6.90
N VAL A 466 -8.19 -41.00 6.45
CA VAL A 466 -7.19 -40.19 7.18
C VAL A 466 -7.65 -38.75 7.32
N VAL A 467 -8.13 -38.12 6.24
CA VAL A 467 -8.66 -36.75 6.29
C VAL A 467 -9.87 -36.66 7.22
N THR A 468 -10.73 -37.67 7.21
CA THR A 468 -11.93 -37.74 8.06
C THR A 468 -11.57 -37.89 9.54
N GLU A 469 -10.58 -38.71 9.87
CA GLU A 469 -10.07 -38.86 11.23
C GLU A 469 -9.45 -37.56 11.76
N PHE A 470 -8.64 -36.88 10.94
CA PHE A 470 -8.07 -35.57 11.28
C PHE A 470 -9.14 -34.48 11.39
N ALA A 471 -10.21 -34.53 10.59
CA ALA A 471 -11.36 -33.63 10.71
C ALA A 471 -12.09 -33.84 12.05
N ALA A 472 -12.35 -35.10 12.42
CA ALA A 472 -12.98 -35.45 13.68
C ALA A 472 -12.13 -35.05 14.89
N ALA A 473 -10.83 -35.34 14.86
CA ALA A 473 -9.87 -34.98 15.92
C ALA A 473 -9.71 -33.46 16.07
N SER A 474 -9.83 -32.69 14.98
CA SER A 474 -9.77 -31.23 15.00
C SER A 474 -11.12 -30.54 15.26
N ARG A 475 -12.19 -31.30 15.57
CA ARG A 475 -13.57 -30.78 15.71
C ARG A 475 -14.04 -29.98 14.48
N ASN A 476 -13.63 -30.38 13.28
CA ASN A 476 -13.86 -29.66 12.02
C ASN A 476 -13.32 -28.21 12.03
N ASN A 477 -12.31 -27.91 12.86
CA ASN A 477 -11.67 -26.62 12.85
C ASN A 477 -10.82 -26.45 11.59
N GLN A 478 -11.38 -25.78 10.59
CA GLN A 478 -10.75 -25.49 9.30
C GLN A 478 -9.45 -24.66 9.40
N GLN A 479 -9.10 -24.17 10.60
CA GLN A 479 -7.89 -23.41 10.87
C GLN A 479 -6.68 -24.28 11.24
N SER A 480 -6.83 -25.60 11.34
CA SER A 480 -5.69 -26.50 11.56
C SER A 480 -4.82 -26.56 10.31
N PRO A 481 -3.54 -26.11 10.36
CA PRO A 481 -2.65 -26.13 9.20
C PRO A 481 -2.47 -27.54 8.62
N ALA A 482 -2.49 -28.57 9.47
CA ALA A 482 -2.39 -29.97 9.05
C ALA A 482 -3.64 -30.44 8.29
N TYR A 483 -4.84 -30.05 8.76
CA TYR A 483 -6.09 -30.38 8.08
C TYR A 483 -6.21 -29.68 6.72
N ALA A 484 -5.84 -28.39 6.66
CA ALA A 484 -5.84 -27.63 5.41
C ALA A 484 -4.87 -28.21 4.37
N GLN A 485 -3.67 -28.63 4.81
CA GLN A 485 -2.69 -29.30 3.95
C GLN A 485 -3.19 -30.65 3.43
N LEU A 486 -3.78 -31.48 4.29
CA LEU A 486 -4.32 -32.79 3.90
C LEU A 486 -5.51 -32.65 2.95
N LYS A 487 -6.42 -31.70 3.21
CA LYS A 487 -7.55 -31.39 2.32
C LYS A 487 -7.08 -30.92 0.95
N GLY A 488 -6.17 -29.94 0.90
CA GLY A 488 -5.61 -29.45 -0.37
C GLY A 488 -4.87 -30.53 -1.16
N THR A 489 -4.32 -31.53 -0.47
CA THR A 489 -3.68 -32.69 -1.09
C THR A 489 -4.71 -33.67 -1.65
N LEU A 490 -5.79 -33.97 -0.91
CA LEU A 490 -6.92 -34.79 -1.38
C LEU A 490 -7.53 -34.21 -2.66
N ASP A 491 -7.73 -32.89 -2.70
CA ASP A 491 -8.24 -32.19 -3.87
C ASP A 491 -7.26 -32.25 -5.05
N ALA A 492 -5.95 -32.24 -4.78
CA ALA A 492 -4.93 -32.39 -5.82
C ALA A 492 -4.86 -33.81 -6.41
N VAL A 493 -5.05 -34.85 -5.60
CA VAL A 493 -5.16 -36.24 -6.08
C VAL A 493 -6.41 -36.40 -6.92
N ARG A 494 -7.55 -35.89 -6.44
CA ARG A 494 -8.83 -35.96 -7.16
C ARG A 494 -8.75 -35.33 -8.55
N ARG A 495 -8.10 -34.16 -8.68
CA ARG A 495 -7.89 -33.52 -9.98
C ARG A 495 -7.10 -34.39 -10.95
N VAL A 496 -6.03 -35.04 -10.50
CA VAL A 496 -5.24 -35.94 -11.37
C VAL A 496 -6.08 -37.13 -11.83
N VAL A 497 -6.91 -37.72 -10.96
CA VAL A 497 -7.84 -38.80 -11.35
C VAL A 497 -8.84 -38.33 -12.40
N GLU A 498 -9.44 -37.15 -12.20
CA GLU A 498 -10.41 -36.59 -13.14
C GLU A 498 -9.77 -36.23 -14.49
N GLU A 499 -8.54 -35.68 -14.49
CA GLU A 499 -7.75 -35.37 -15.69
C GLU A 499 -7.44 -36.64 -16.51
N LEU A 500 -6.89 -37.69 -15.87
CA LEU A 500 -6.55 -38.95 -16.55
C LEU A 500 -7.78 -39.69 -17.07
N LYS A 501 -8.91 -39.64 -16.36
CA LYS A 501 -10.17 -40.22 -16.85
C LYS A 501 -10.71 -39.45 -18.06
N SER A 502 -10.60 -38.12 -18.06
CA SER A 502 -11.04 -37.31 -19.21
C SER A 502 -10.17 -37.48 -20.45
N ASP A 503 -8.86 -37.66 -20.28
CA ASP A 503 -7.94 -37.86 -21.40
C ASP A 503 -8.14 -39.26 -22.03
N ASN A 504 -8.49 -40.29 -21.24
CA ASN A 504 -8.86 -41.62 -21.75
C ASN A 504 -10.21 -41.65 -22.47
N GLU A 505 -11.18 -40.79 -22.09
CA GLU A 505 -12.49 -40.68 -22.75
C GLU A 505 -12.42 -39.91 -24.08
N ASP A 506 -11.39 -39.07 -24.28
CA ASP A 506 -11.16 -38.31 -25.52
C ASP A 506 -10.36 -39.13 -26.58
N GLU A 507 -9.80 -40.30 -26.21
CA GLU A 507 -9.03 -41.22 -27.09
C GLU A 507 -9.81 -42.47 -27.58
N GLU A 508 -11.03 -42.74 -27.05
CA GLU A 508 -12.00 -43.72 -27.58
C GLU A 508 -12.96 -43.10 -28.61
#